data_AF-A0A944WQK2-F1
#
_entry.id   AF-A0A944WQK2-F1
#
_cell.length_a   1.000
_cell.length_b   1.000
_cell.length_c   1.000
_cell.angle_alpha   90.00
_cell.angle_beta   90.00
_cell.angle_gamma   90.00
#
_symmetry.space_group_name_H-M   'P 1'
#
loop_
_entity.id
_entity.type
_entity.pdbx_description
1 polymer ?
#
loop_
_entity_poly.entity_id
_entity_poly.type
_entity_poly.pdbx_seq_one_letter_code
_entity_poly.pdbx_strand_id
1 'polypeptide(L)'
;MKNHSLTGLAIIFFSVTLVACKSSENFYSSSPTRVYASSSIKDLSDQTLCQGATSDVGASSAYWEPSLRSFTDEAKRRGLSLERCALLTGKRFESLPQTAERAVEKQRVKEEQQRRAKILAAEEAERRSKAEAERTRVAKLELAQRQEAEERRQRELVRKRKIADAHEREMAPVRMKNRRSFAVIIGNRNYSGRVPTVDFAHNDADAMKQFIVNKLGYREGNIFDLRDAGVNAISALLGNEKSHKGTLFNALRKGQSDVIVYYSGHGVPGLEDERPYLLPVDGDPNSAEITGYSVDTMYANLAMLPARSVTVFLDACFSGESEKGMLVSSASGISVNPKMPSSKGQMIVITAAQGNQLASWDPKARHGLFTKHLLDALNGEADSRKYGNSDGKVSLSEIQNYLDDEMTYQARATWKRQQNAYVRGSGSTILSTVFRVP
;
A
#
# COMPACT_ATOMS: atom_id res chain seq x y z
N MET A 1 5.04 -17.84 -19.02
CA MET A 1 5.11 -18.71 -20.21
C MET A 1 3.72 -18.97 -20.75
N LYS A 2 3.33 -18.25 -21.81
CA LYS A 2 2.43 -18.66 -22.92
C LYS A 2 2.37 -17.48 -23.91
N ASN A 3 2.26 -17.83 -25.18
CA ASN A 3 2.90 -17.19 -26.32
C ASN A 3 2.11 -16.04 -26.96
N HIS A 4 2.88 -15.20 -27.68
CA HIS A 4 2.46 -14.26 -28.71
C HIS A 4 1.87 -14.96 -29.96
N SER A 5 0.91 -14.30 -30.62
CA SER A 5 0.64 -14.38 -32.08
C SER A 5 -0.15 -13.12 -32.45
N LEU A 6 0.46 -12.12 -33.07
CA LEU A 6 0.65 -11.88 -34.52
C LEU A 6 -0.61 -11.47 -35.30
N THR A 7 -0.40 -10.34 -35.97
CA THR A 7 -1.22 -9.48 -36.84
C THR A 7 -1.77 -10.15 -38.10
N GLY A 8 -2.88 -9.63 -38.64
CA GLY A 8 -3.32 -9.92 -40.00
C GLY A 8 -4.57 -9.15 -40.46
N LEU A 9 -4.35 -8.18 -41.35
CA LEU A 9 -5.26 -7.40 -42.19
C LEU A 9 -6.52 -8.14 -42.71
N ALA A 10 -7.65 -7.42 -42.81
CA ALA A 10 -8.74 -7.76 -43.73
C ALA A 10 -9.25 -6.50 -44.45
N ILE A 11 -9.14 -6.54 -45.78
CA ILE A 11 -9.45 -5.48 -46.76
C ILE A 11 -10.91 -5.62 -47.21
N ILE A 12 -11.54 -4.46 -47.42
CA ILE A 12 -12.89 -4.25 -47.97
C ILE A 12 -12.90 -4.55 -49.48
N PHE A 13 -13.90 -5.29 -49.98
CA PHE A 13 -14.44 -5.09 -51.34
C PHE A 13 -15.94 -5.44 -51.40
N PHE A 14 -16.76 -4.42 -51.69
CA PHE A 14 -18.17 -4.54 -52.08
C PHE A 14 -18.25 -5.04 -53.52
N SER A 15 -19.04 -6.08 -53.76
CA SER A 15 -19.43 -6.52 -55.11
C SER A 15 -20.86 -6.04 -55.38
N VAL A 16 -21.02 -5.13 -56.35
CA VAL A 16 -22.33 -4.78 -56.94
C VAL A 16 -22.18 -4.99 -58.44
N THR A 17 -22.81 -6.06 -58.93
CA THR A 17 -22.87 -6.44 -60.34
C THR A 17 -23.93 -5.61 -61.05
N LEU A 18 -23.57 -5.06 -62.20
CA LEU A 18 -24.43 -4.29 -63.12
C LEU A 18 -24.32 -4.96 -64.50
N VAL A 19 -25.42 -5.56 -65.00
CA VAL A 19 -25.63 -6.01 -66.40
C VAL A 19 -27.14 -5.94 -66.63
N ALA A 20 -27.71 -4.90 -67.27
CA ALA A 20 -27.80 -4.63 -68.72
C ALA A 20 -28.74 -5.57 -69.51
N CYS A 21 -29.93 -5.01 -69.83
CA CYS A 21 -30.61 -4.94 -71.14
C CYS A 21 -30.77 -6.18 -72.04
N LYS A 22 -32.02 -6.47 -72.44
CA LYS A 22 -32.35 -6.86 -73.83
C LYS A 22 -33.82 -6.61 -74.19
N SER A 23 -34.01 -5.79 -75.22
CA SER A 23 -35.09 -5.81 -76.23
C SER A 23 -35.25 -7.21 -76.84
N SER A 24 -36.29 -7.64 -77.56
CA SER A 24 -37.32 -7.12 -78.47
C SER A 24 -38.38 -8.26 -78.60
N GLU A 25 -39.59 -8.09 -79.13
CA GLU A 25 -39.90 -8.18 -80.56
C GLU A 25 -41.39 -7.90 -80.80
N ASN A 26 -41.67 -7.22 -81.92
CA ASN A 26 -42.98 -7.07 -82.53
C ASN A 26 -43.38 -8.35 -83.28
N PHE A 27 -44.67 -8.69 -83.31
CA PHE A 27 -45.24 -9.44 -84.43
C PHE A 27 -46.67 -8.99 -84.75
N TYR A 28 -46.96 -9.00 -86.05
CA TYR A 28 -48.00 -8.29 -86.79
C TYR A 28 -49.36 -9.02 -86.85
N SER A 29 -50.39 -8.27 -87.25
CA SER A 29 -51.59 -8.69 -88.01
C SER A 29 -52.68 -9.45 -87.23
N SER A 30 -53.93 -9.00 -87.17
CA SER A 30 -54.80 -8.69 -88.31
C SER A 30 -56.04 -7.88 -87.87
N SER A 31 -56.44 -6.92 -88.70
CA SER A 31 -57.67 -6.14 -88.55
C SER A 31 -58.81 -6.83 -89.32
N PRO A 32 -60.01 -7.03 -88.74
CA PRO A 32 -61.20 -7.28 -89.51
C PRO A 32 -61.88 -5.95 -89.84
N THR A 33 -61.91 -5.62 -91.12
CA THR A 33 -62.77 -4.62 -91.76
C THR A 33 -64.23 -4.92 -91.42
N ARG A 34 -64.85 -4.09 -90.57
CA ARG A 34 -66.31 -4.09 -90.38
C ARG A 34 -66.91 -2.98 -91.23
N VAL A 35 -67.61 -3.42 -92.28
CA VAL A 35 -68.46 -2.60 -93.15
C VAL A 35 -69.57 -2.00 -92.29
N TYR A 36 -69.54 -0.68 -92.07
CA TYR A 36 -70.71 0.03 -91.56
C TYR A 36 -71.58 0.44 -92.75
N ALA A 37 -72.70 -0.27 -92.89
CA ALA A 37 -73.84 0.22 -93.63
C ALA A 37 -74.26 1.58 -93.05
N SER A 38 -74.54 2.54 -93.92
CA SER A 38 -74.96 3.89 -93.58
C SER A 38 -76.32 3.87 -92.87
N SER A 39 -76.32 3.78 -91.54
CA SER A 39 -77.45 4.15 -90.69
C SER A 39 -77.26 5.59 -90.21
N SER A 40 -78.35 6.37 -90.21
CA SER A 40 -78.35 7.73 -89.68
C SER A 40 -78.06 7.68 -88.17
N ILE A 41 -77.31 8.66 -87.63
CA ILE A 41 -76.98 8.74 -86.18
C ILE A 41 -78.24 8.69 -85.29
N LYS A 42 -79.41 9.08 -85.81
CA LYS A 42 -80.69 9.01 -85.13
C LYS A 42 -81.19 7.58 -84.87
N ASP A 43 -80.65 6.59 -85.57
CA ASP A 43 -81.11 5.19 -85.51
C ASP A 43 -80.20 4.30 -84.63
N LEU A 44 -79.19 4.89 -83.98
CA LEU A 44 -78.28 4.19 -83.06
C LEU A 44 -78.93 3.92 -81.70
N SER A 45 -78.58 2.79 -81.07
CA SER A 45 -79.01 2.47 -79.70
C SER A 45 -78.30 3.34 -78.66
N ASP A 46 -78.96 3.58 -77.52
CA ASP A 46 -78.40 4.36 -76.41
C ASP A 46 -77.05 3.79 -75.91
N GLN A 47 -76.88 2.47 -75.96
CA GLN A 47 -75.62 1.81 -75.61
C GLN A 47 -74.49 2.14 -76.60
N THR A 48 -74.79 2.22 -77.90
CA THR A 48 -73.81 2.59 -78.94
C THR A 48 -73.47 4.08 -78.88
N LEU A 49 -74.46 4.93 -78.61
CA LEU A 49 -74.27 6.36 -78.37
C LEU A 49 -73.36 6.60 -77.14
N CYS A 50 -73.59 5.87 -76.05
CA CYS A 50 -72.76 5.94 -74.85
C CYS A 50 -71.36 5.34 -75.04
N GLN A 51 -71.18 4.31 -75.87
CA GLN A 51 -69.85 3.76 -76.19
C GLN A 51 -68.96 4.76 -76.93
N GLY A 52 -69.52 5.49 -77.91
CA GLY A 52 -68.81 6.57 -78.60
C GLY A 52 -68.49 7.74 -77.67
N ALA A 53 -69.42 8.13 -76.79
CA ALA A 53 -69.22 9.24 -75.86
C ALA A 53 -68.26 8.94 -74.68
N THR A 54 -67.96 7.66 -74.40
CA THR A 54 -67.17 7.21 -73.23
C THR A 54 -65.94 6.35 -73.61
N SER A 55 -65.56 6.27 -74.88
CA SER A 55 -64.34 5.56 -75.28
C SER A 55 -63.11 6.35 -74.82
N ASP A 56 -62.50 5.90 -73.72
CA ASP A 56 -61.21 6.35 -73.16
C ASP A 56 -60.04 6.07 -74.11
N VAL A 57 -60.01 6.78 -75.23
CA VAL A 57 -58.79 7.01 -75.99
C VAL A 57 -58.61 8.53 -76.11
N GLY A 58 -58.14 9.13 -75.00
CA GLY A 58 -57.36 10.37 -75.07
C GLY A 58 -58.10 11.69 -75.26
N ALA A 59 -59.29 11.87 -74.68
CA ALA A 59 -59.93 13.19 -74.58
C ALA A 59 -59.27 14.08 -73.50
N SER A 60 -57.98 14.38 -73.68
CA SER A 60 -57.45 15.66 -73.20
C SER A 60 -58.11 16.78 -74.02
N SER A 61 -58.54 17.86 -73.38
CA SER A 61 -59.52 18.82 -73.90
C SER A 61 -59.13 19.64 -75.15
N ALA A 62 -58.11 19.24 -75.90
CA ALA A 62 -57.56 20.00 -77.03
C ALA A 62 -57.84 19.43 -78.44
N TYR A 63 -58.29 18.17 -78.60
CA TYR A 63 -58.59 17.59 -79.92
C TYR A 63 -59.80 16.65 -79.86
N TRP A 64 -61.01 17.21 -80.01
CA TRP A 64 -62.23 16.41 -80.13
C TRP A 64 -62.62 16.25 -81.61
N GLU A 65 -62.66 15.01 -82.10
CA GLU A 65 -63.12 14.71 -83.46
C GLU A 65 -64.60 15.11 -83.67
N PRO A 66 -65.00 15.61 -84.86
CA PRO A 66 -66.38 15.97 -85.17
C PRO A 66 -67.40 14.83 -85.00
N SER A 67 -66.97 13.58 -85.20
CA SER A 67 -67.74 12.37 -84.98
C SER A 67 -68.22 12.28 -83.53
N LEU A 68 -67.30 12.35 -82.56
CA LEU A 68 -67.61 12.29 -81.13
C LEU A 68 -68.57 13.41 -80.68
N ARG A 69 -68.42 14.63 -81.23
CA ARG A 69 -69.35 15.73 -80.95
C ARG A 69 -70.79 15.40 -81.35
N SER A 70 -70.99 14.82 -82.53
CA SER A 70 -72.32 14.43 -83.00
C SER A 70 -72.99 13.34 -82.13
N PHE A 71 -72.21 12.39 -81.62
CA PHE A 71 -72.69 11.39 -80.66
C PHE A 71 -73.09 12.04 -79.32
N THR A 72 -72.31 13.02 -78.83
CA THR A 72 -72.61 13.71 -77.57
C THR A 72 -73.84 14.62 -77.64
N ASP A 73 -74.06 15.30 -78.76
CA ASP A 73 -75.25 16.16 -78.94
C ASP A 73 -76.53 15.32 -79.04
N GLU A 74 -76.47 14.17 -79.73
CA GLU A 74 -77.58 13.23 -79.79
C GLU A 74 -77.84 12.55 -78.43
N ALA A 75 -76.79 12.17 -77.69
CA ALA A 75 -76.91 11.64 -76.33
C ALA A 75 -77.53 12.67 -75.36
N LYS A 76 -77.15 13.95 -75.47
CA LYS A 76 -77.76 15.05 -74.70
C LYS A 76 -79.24 15.25 -75.05
N ARG A 77 -79.60 15.21 -76.34
CA ARG A 77 -81.00 15.26 -76.77
C ARG A 77 -81.84 14.12 -76.18
N ARG A 78 -81.26 12.94 -75.95
CA ARG A 78 -81.90 11.77 -75.35
C ARG A 78 -81.84 11.72 -73.81
N GLY A 79 -81.29 12.75 -73.16
CA GLY A 79 -81.21 12.82 -71.70
C GLY A 79 -80.24 11.81 -71.06
N LEU A 80 -79.25 11.32 -71.82
CA LEU A 80 -78.23 10.40 -71.32
C LEU A 80 -77.12 11.19 -70.63
N SER A 81 -77.14 11.25 -69.28
CA SER A 81 -76.05 11.84 -68.50
C SER A 81 -74.78 10.98 -68.55
N LEU A 82 -73.61 11.56 -68.23
CA LEU A 82 -72.35 10.81 -68.09
C LEU A 82 -72.48 9.62 -67.12
N GLU A 83 -73.19 9.81 -66.02
CA GLU A 83 -73.47 8.78 -65.02
C GLU A 83 -74.41 7.68 -65.56
N ARG A 84 -75.39 8.04 -66.40
CA ARG A 84 -76.28 7.07 -67.05
C ARG A 84 -75.59 6.30 -68.17
N CYS A 85 -74.69 6.93 -68.91
CA CYS A 85 -73.85 6.26 -69.89
C CYS A 85 -72.81 5.33 -69.24
N ALA A 86 -72.25 5.69 -68.10
CA ALA A 86 -71.38 4.84 -67.28
C ALA A 86 -72.09 3.54 -66.84
N LEU A 87 -73.37 3.64 -66.43
CA LEU A 87 -74.21 2.49 -66.10
C LEU A 87 -74.53 1.60 -67.31
N LEU A 88 -74.89 2.18 -68.46
CA LEU A 88 -75.26 1.45 -69.68
C LEU A 88 -74.08 0.75 -70.36
N THR A 89 -72.86 1.27 -70.17
CA THR A 89 -71.63 0.72 -70.76
C THR A 89 -70.81 -0.13 -69.79
N GLY A 90 -71.24 -0.22 -68.52
CA GLY A 90 -70.54 -0.97 -67.47
C GLY A 90 -69.22 -0.34 -67.02
N LYS A 91 -68.93 0.91 -67.39
CA LYS A 91 -67.72 1.63 -67.02
C LYS A 91 -67.94 2.42 -65.73
N ARG A 92 -67.23 2.09 -64.65
CA ARG A 92 -67.29 2.81 -63.37
C ARG A 92 -66.42 4.07 -63.42
N PHE A 93 -66.96 5.21 -62.98
CA PHE A 93 -66.24 6.46 -62.79
C PHE A 93 -65.42 6.38 -61.48
N GLU A 94 -64.10 6.25 -61.56
CA GLU A 94 -63.23 6.40 -60.38
C GLU A 94 -63.20 7.88 -59.97
N SER A 95 -63.52 8.15 -58.72
CA SER A 95 -63.44 9.49 -58.12
C SER A 95 -61.98 9.97 -58.02
N LEU A 96 -61.81 11.30 -58.11
CA LEU A 96 -60.55 12.05 -58.03
C LEU A 96 -59.57 11.53 -56.96
N PRO A 97 -58.25 11.59 -57.19
CA PRO A 97 -57.34 10.67 -56.53
C PRO A 97 -56.96 11.14 -55.12
N GLN A 98 -57.27 10.31 -54.12
CA GLN A 98 -56.72 10.37 -52.74
C GLN A 98 -55.17 10.29 -52.69
N THR A 99 -54.47 10.25 -53.83
CA THR A 99 -53.02 10.13 -53.94
C THR A 99 -52.30 11.47 -53.72
N ALA A 100 -52.91 12.61 -54.06
CA ALA A 100 -52.28 13.93 -53.91
C ALA A 100 -52.15 14.35 -52.44
N GLU A 101 -53.23 14.25 -51.65
CA GLU A 101 -53.19 14.57 -50.20
C GLU A 101 -52.29 13.61 -49.43
N ARG A 102 -52.32 12.31 -49.75
CA ARG A 102 -51.41 11.31 -49.16
C ARG A 102 -49.94 11.56 -49.52
N ALA A 103 -49.65 12.10 -50.70
CA ALA A 103 -48.30 12.45 -51.11
C ALA A 103 -47.78 13.69 -50.36
N VAL A 104 -48.62 14.72 -50.19
CA VAL A 104 -48.31 15.92 -49.40
C VAL A 104 -48.09 15.57 -47.92
N GLU A 105 -48.92 14.71 -47.34
CA GLU A 105 -48.76 14.29 -45.95
C GLU A 105 -47.49 13.44 -45.74
N LYS A 106 -47.17 12.54 -46.67
CA LYS A 106 -45.89 11.79 -46.64
C LYS A 106 -44.68 12.71 -46.74
N GLN A 107 -44.74 13.75 -47.57
CA GLN A 107 -43.69 14.76 -47.69
C GLN A 107 -43.51 15.53 -46.37
N ARG A 108 -44.62 15.98 -45.77
CA ARG A 108 -44.63 16.70 -44.48
C ARG A 108 -44.03 15.87 -43.35
N VAL A 109 -44.41 14.59 -43.23
CA VAL A 109 -43.85 13.66 -42.25
C VAL A 109 -42.36 13.43 -42.48
N LYS A 110 -41.92 13.29 -43.75
CA LYS A 110 -40.50 13.13 -44.09
C LYS A 110 -39.68 14.36 -43.73
N GLU A 111 -40.19 15.56 -43.99
CA GLU A 111 -39.54 16.82 -43.63
C GLU A 111 -39.49 17.02 -42.11
N GLU A 112 -40.55 16.65 -41.38
CA GLU A 112 -40.57 16.68 -39.92
C GLU A 112 -39.56 15.68 -39.33
N GLN A 113 -39.50 14.45 -39.86
CA GLN A 113 -38.50 13.46 -39.48
C GLN A 113 -37.07 13.94 -39.74
N GLN A 114 -36.82 14.57 -40.90
CA GLN A 114 -35.52 15.18 -41.20
C GLN A 114 -35.19 16.33 -40.25
N ARG A 115 -36.16 17.18 -39.89
CA ARG A 115 -35.97 18.26 -38.93
C ARG A 115 -35.65 17.73 -37.54
N ARG A 116 -36.38 16.72 -37.05
CA ARG A 116 -36.12 16.05 -35.77
C ARG A 116 -34.74 15.37 -35.76
N ALA A 117 -34.38 14.69 -36.85
CA ALA A 117 -33.06 14.06 -37.00
C ALA A 117 -31.92 15.09 -36.96
N LYS A 118 -32.09 16.25 -37.59
CA LYS A 118 -31.11 17.35 -37.53
C LYS A 118 -30.95 17.92 -36.11
N ILE A 119 -32.04 18.08 -35.37
CA ILE A 119 -31.99 18.55 -33.98
C ILE A 119 -31.27 17.53 -33.10
N LEU A 120 -31.63 16.25 -33.18
CA LEU A 120 -30.97 15.18 -32.43
C LEU A 120 -29.47 15.08 -32.75
N ALA A 121 -29.10 15.20 -34.03
CA ALA A 121 -27.69 15.19 -34.44
C ALA A 121 -26.93 16.41 -33.89
N ALA A 122 -27.55 17.59 -33.85
CA ALA A 122 -26.95 18.79 -33.26
C ALA A 122 -26.77 18.65 -31.74
N GLU A 123 -27.78 18.14 -31.03
CA GLU A 123 -27.69 17.87 -29.58
C GLU A 123 -26.63 16.82 -29.26
N GLU A 124 -26.51 15.76 -30.07
CA GLU A 124 -25.48 14.74 -29.90
C GLU A 124 -24.08 15.31 -30.16
N ALA A 125 -23.91 16.15 -31.18
CA ALA A 125 -22.65 16.84 -31.46
C ALA A 125 -22.26 17.78 -30.29
N GLU A 126 -23.20 18.53 -29.73
CA GLU A 126 -22.97 19.39 -28.56
C GLU A 126 -22.58 18.55 -27.33
N ARG A 127 -23.27 17.43 -27.07
CA ARG A 127 -22.92 16.51 -25.99
C ARG A 127 -21.51 15.93 -26.15
N ARG A 128 -21.13 15.52 -27.36
CA ARG A 128 -19.78 15.03 -27.68
C ARG A 128 -18.73 16.12 -27.42
N SER A 129 -18.97 17.35 -27.87
CA SER A 129 -18.09 18.49 -27.64
C SER A 129 -17.91 18.79 -26.15
N LYS A 130 -19.00 18.84 -25.37
CA LYS A 130 -18.94 19.02 -23.90
C LYS A 130 -18.19 17.88 -23.21
N ALA A 131 -18.43 16.63 -23.61
CA ALA A 131 -17.74 15.47 -23.06
C ALA A 131 -16.23 15.48 -23.37
N GLU A 132 -15.83 15.91 -24.56
CA GLU A 132 -14.42 16.07 -24.94
C GLU A 132 -13.73 17.20 -24.16
N ALA A 133 -14.40 18.33 -23.99
CA ALA A 133 -13.90 19.43 -23.18
C ALA A 133 -13.71 19.01 -21.72
N GLU A 134 -14.66 18.28 -21.15
CA GLU A 134 -14.58 17.77 -19.78
C GLU A 134 -13.47 16.72 -19.62
N ARG A 135 -13.33 15.79 -20.57
CA ARG A 135 -12.21 14.83 -20.59
C ARG A 135 -10.85 15.54 -20.60
N THR A 136 -10.73 16.58 -21.41
CA THR A 136 -9.51 17.40 -21.48
C THR A 136 -9.24 18.12 -20.17
N ARG A 137 -10.29 18.67 -19.53
CA ARG A 137 -10.19 19.33 -18.22
C ARG A 137 -9.72 18.36 -17.15
N VAL A 138 -10.33 17.18 -17.07
CA VAL A 138 -9.95 16.12 -16.12
C VAL A 138 -8.52 15.67 -16.36
N ALA A 139 -8.12 15.40 -17.61
CA ALA A 139 -6.75 15.00 -17.93
C ALA A 139 -5.70 16.07 -17.52
N LYS A 140 -6.01 17.36 -17.70
CA LYS A 140 -5.13 18.45 -17.25
C LYS A 140 -5.02 18.51 -15.72
N LEU A 141 -6.14 18.35 -15.01
CA LEU A 141 -6.14 18.31 -13.55
C LEU A 141 -5.35 17.12 -13.00
N GLU A 142 -5.53 15.93 -13.58
CA GLU A 142 -4.76 14.74 -13.21
C GLU A 142 -3.26 14.91 -13.47
N LEU A 143 -2.87 15.53 -14.59
CA LEU A 143 -1.47 15.82 -14.89
C LEU A 143 -0.87 16.79 -13.87
N ALA A 144 -1.58 17.88 -13.54
CA ALA A 144 -1.14 18.84 -12.53
C ALA A 144 -0.98 18.18 -11.15
N GLN A 145 -1.94 17.34 -10.74
CA GLN A 145 -1.86 16.59 -9.48
C GLN A 145 -0.66 15.64 -9.44
N ARG A 146 -0.36 14.94 -10.55
CA ARG A 146 0.82 14.08 -10.65
C ARG A 146 2.12 14.88 -10.54
N GLN A 147 2.20 16.03 -11.20
CA GLN A 147 3.36 16.92 -11.12
C GLN A 147 3.58 17.44 -9.69
N GLU A 148 2.52 17.90 -9.02
CA GLU A 148 2.61 18.33 -7.63
C GLU A 148 3.03 17.20 -6.67
N ALA A 149 2.49 15.99 -6.88
CA ALA A 149 2.87 14.82 -6.08
C ALA A 149 4.35 14.44 -6.28
N GLU A 150 4.85 14.51 -7.51
CA GLU A 150 6.24 14.25 -7.83
C GLU A 150 7.17 15.31 -7.23
N GLU A 151 6.81 16.60 -7.32
CA GLU A 151 7.56 17.67 -6.66
C GLU A 151 7.63 17.49 -5.15
N ARG A 152 6.50 17.14 -4.50
CA ARG A 152 6.47 16.86 -3.05
C ARG A 152 7.42 15.72 -2.70
N ARG A 153 7.40 14.63 -3.47
CA ARG A 153 8.30 13.49 -3.30
C ARG A 153 9.77 13.90 -3.44
N GLN A 154 10.10 14.72 -4.44
CA GLN A 154 11.47 15.21 -4.63
C GLN A 154 11.93 16.12 -3.48
N ARG A 155 11.07 17.03 -3.01
CA ARG A 155 11.37 17.88 -1.83
C ARG A 155 11.63 17.05 -0.58
N GLU A 156 10.85 15.99 -0.36
CA GLU A 156 11.04 15.07 0.77
C GLU A 156 12.37 14.31 0.65
N LEU A 157 12.72 13.80 -0.53
CA LEU A 157 13.99 13.12 -0.79
C LEU A 157 15.19 14.04 -0.53
N VAL A 158 15.14 15.27 -1.02
CA VAL A 158 16.19 16.28 -0.76
C VAL A 158 16.31 16.57 0.73
N ARG A 159 15.19 16.71 1.45
CA ARG A 159 15.18 16.90 2.91
C ARG A 159 15.81 15.73 3.64
N LYS A 160 15.42 14.49 3.32
CA LYS A 160 15.99 13.27 3.93
C LYS A 160 17.50 13.18 3.69
N ARG A 161 17.96 13.47 2.48
CA ARG A 161 19.39 13.49 2.15
C ARG A 161 20.16 14.53 2.96
N LYS A 162 19.63 15.76 3.09
CA LYS A 162 20.25 16.81 3.92
C LYS A 162 20.39 16.39 5.38
N ILE A 163 19.37 15.74 5.94
CA ILE A 163 19.41 15.22 7.33
C ILE A 163 20.46 14.11 7.44
N ALA A 164 20.51 13.17 6.50
CA ALA A 164 21.49 12.10 6.49
C ALA A 164 22.94 12.63 6.38
N ASP A 165 23.17 13.61 5.51
CA ASP A 165 24.48 14.24 5.33
C ASP A 165 24.92 15.00 6.60
N ALA A 166 23.99 15.69 7.28
CA ALA A 166 24.26 16.35 8.55
C ALA A 166 24.61 15.34 9.66
N HIS A 167 23.83 14.28 9.77
CA HIS A 167 24.08 13.19 10.72
C HIS A 167 25.43 12.51 10.48
N GLU A 168 25.81 12.23 9.22
CA GLU A 168 27.11 11.62 8.91
C GLU A 168 28.28 12.55 9.29
N ARG A 169 28.17 13.86 9.03
CA ARG A 169 29.20 14.84 9.42
C ARG A 169 29.43 14.86 10.94
N GLU A 170 28.36 14.71 11.70
CA GLU A 170 28.38 14.70 13.16
C GLU A 170 28.87 13.36 13.73
N MET A 171 28.50 12.24 13.09
CA MET A 171 28.91 10.89 13.47
C MET A 171 30.33 10.51 13.07
N ALA A 172 30.88 11.08 12.00
CA ALA A 172 32.23 10.80 11.52
C ALA A 172 33.31 10.93 12.62
N PRO A 173 33.41 12.03 13.39
CA PRO A 173 34.41 12.15 14.45
C PRO A 173 34.20 11.14 15.59
N VAL A 174 32.94 10.87 15.97
CA VAL A 174 32.58 9.92 17.04
C VAL A 174 33.00 8.50 16.64
N ARG A 175 32.63 8.09 15.42
CA ARG A 175 33.06 6.82 14.83
C ARG A 175 34.58 6.73 14.84
N MET A 176 35.29 7.76 14.36
CA MET A 176 36.75 7.77 14.36
C MET A 176 37.36 7.58 15.76
N LYS A 177 36.78 8.23 16.79
CA LYS A 177 37.22 8.09 18.19
C LYS A 177 37.00 6.67 18.73
N ASN A 178 35.87 6.06 18.41
CA ASN A 178 35.43 4.78 18.98
C ASN A 178 35.66 3.57 18.06
N ARG A 179 36.40 3.76 16.96
CA ARG A 179 36.73 2.71 15.96
C ARG A 179 37.42 1.48 16.54
N ARG A 180 38.04 1.59 17.71
CA ARG A 180 38.76 0.52 18.42
C ARG A 180 38.01 -0.01 19.64
N SER A 181 36.86 0.56 19.96
CA SER A 181 36.04 0.10 21.07
C SER A 181 35.26 -1.15 20.66
N PHE A 182 34.96 -2.01 21.63
CA PHE A 182 34.31 -3.30 21.44
C PHE A 182 33.07 -3.39 22.31
N ALA A 183 32.08 -4.16 21.86
CA ALA A 183 30.95 -4.49 22.70
C ALA A 183 30.70 -6.00 22.73
N VAL A 184 30.21 -6.48 23.86
CA VAL A 184 29.62 -7.80 24.02
C VAL A 184 28.14 -7.59 24.30
N ILE A 185 27.28 -8.18 23.47
CA ILE A 185 25.83 -8.06 23.58
C ILE A 185 25.28 -9.48 23.63
N ILE A 186 24.67 -9.85 24.75
CA ILE A 186 24.12 -11.19 24.98
C ILE A 186 22.61 -11.03 25.20
N GLY A 187 21.82 -11.65 24.33
CA GLY A 187 20.37 -11.73 24.48
C GLY A 187 19.92 -13.18 24.58
N ASN A 188 19.58 -13.63 25.79
CA ASN A 188 19.11 -14.99 26.05
C ASN A 188 17.60 -14.99 26.23
N ARG A 189 16.88 -15.49 25.22
CA ARG A 189 15.43 -15.59 25.16
C ARG A 189 14.96 -17.02 25.35
N ASN A 190 15.55 -17.96 24.61
CA ASN A 190 15.03 -19.31 24.44
C ASN A 190 15.87 -20.29 25.27
N TYR A 191 15.39 -20.60 26.47
CA TYR A 191 16.05 -21.52 27.38
C TYR A 191 15.63 -22.97 27.17
N SER A 192 16.53 -23.89 27.48
CA SER A 192 16.29 -25.32 27.45
C SER A 192 15.47 -25.78 28.67
N GLY A 193 14.85 -26.95 28.57
CA GLY A 193 14.14 -27.56 29.69
C GLY A 193 12.84 -26.83 30.06
N ARG A 194 12.65 -26.56 31.36
CA ARG A 194 11.42 -25.92 31.90
C ARG A 194 11.60 -24.45 32.24
N VAL A 195 12.74 -23.85 31.86
CA VAL A 195 13.02 -22.45 32.13
C VAL A 195 12.15 -21.59 31.20
N PRO A 196 11.34 -20.64 31.73
CA PRO A 196 10.51 -19.77 30.91
C PRO A 196 11.31 -18.91 29.94
N THR A 197 10.71 -18.50 28.83
CA THR A 197 11.36 -17.58 27.88
C THR A 197 11.44 -16.15 28.41
N VAL A 198 12.45 -15.39 27.99
CA VAL A 198 12.55 -13.93 28.21
C VAL A 198 12.13 -13.20 26.94
N ASP A 199 10.86 -12.81 26.85
CA ASP A 199 10.19 -12.51 25.57
C ASP A 199 10.79 -11.35 24.78
N PHE A 200 11.49 -10.44 25.44
CA PHE A 200 12.09 -9.26 24.80
C PHE A 200 13.61 -9.25 24.77
N ALA A 201 14.29 -10.29 25.28
CA ALA A 201 15.76 -10.30 25.35
C ALA A 201 16.45 -10.08 24.00
N HIS A 202 15.89 -10.64 22.91
CA HIS A 202 16.42 -10.37 21.56
C HIS A 202 16.15 -8.94 21.10
N ASN A 203 14.97 -8.38 21.37
CA ASN A 203 14.66 -7.00 20.99
C ASN A 203 15.57 -6.02 21.75
N ASP A 204 15.79 -6.30 23.03
CA ASP A 204 16.63 -5.50 23.92
C ASP A 204 18.09 -5.48 23.45
N ALA A 205 18.63 -6.65 23.13
CA ALA A 205 19.97 -6.79 22.54
C ALA A 205 20.07 -6.10 21.16
N ASP A 206 19.04 -6.18 20.32
CA ASP A 206 19.01 -5.47 19.03
C ASP A 206 19.01 -3.95 19.21
N ALA A 207 18.20 -3.43 20.13
CA ALA A 207 18.13 -2.00 20.40
C ALA A 207 19.43 -1.46 20.99
N MET A 208 20.06 -2.21 21.91
CA MET A 208 21.38 -1.85 22.44
C MET A 208 22.46 -1.89 21.36
N LYS A 209 22.46 -2.89 20.47
CA LYS A 209 23.38 -2.96 19.32
C LYS A 209 23.23 -1.75 18.42
N GLN A 210 21.98 -1.41 18.07
CA GLN A 210 21.70 -0.24 17.25
C GLN A 210 22.19 1.04 17.91
N PHE A 211 21.97 1.21 19.22
CA PHE A 211 22.48 2.35 19.96
C PHE A 211 24.02 2.42 19.91
N ILE A 212 24.72 1.32 20.21
CA ILE A 212 26.19 1.27 20.22
C ILE A 212 26.79 1.59 18.84
N VAL A 213 26.20 1.05 17.76
CA VAL A 213 26.69 1.29 16.39
C VAL A 213 26.33 2.70 15.91
N ASN A 214 25.09 3.13 16.10
CA ASN A 214 24.57 4.35 15.48
C ASN A 214 24.82 5.61 16.31
N LYS A 215 24.93 5.50 17.64
CA LYS A 215 25.14 6.65 18.54
C LYS A 215 26.56 6.68 19.09
N LEU A 216 27.10 5.55 19.53
CA LEU A 216 28.47 5.49 20.04
C LEU A 216 29.51 5.27 18.93
N GLY A 217 29.09 4.95 17.70
CA GLY A 217 29.99 4.85 16.55
C GLY A 217 30.95 3.66 16.60
N TYR A 218 30.61 2.61 17.35
CA TYR A 218 31.43 1.39 17.37
C TYR A 218 31.31 0.69 16.01
N ARG A 219 32.39 0.05 15.58
CA ARG A 219 32.37 -0.72 14.32
C ARG A 219 31.55 -1.99 14.55
N GLU A 220 30.69 -2.33 13.59
CA GLU A 220 29.88 -3.55 13.65
C GLU A 220 30.74 -4.81 13.81
N GLY A 221 31.89 -4.88 13.12
CA GLY A 221 32.85 -5.99 13.27
C GLY A 221 33.56 -6.07 14.64
N ASN A 222 33.37 -5.09 15.54
CA ASN A 222 33.85 -5.12 16.92
C ASN A 222 32.74 -5.47 17.93
N ILE A 223 31.55 -5.87 17.45
CA ILE A 223 30.43 -6.27 18.29
C ILE A 223 30.38 -7.80 18.34
N PHE A 224 30.62 -8.36 19.52
CA PHE A 224 30.35 -9.77 19.81
C PHE A 224 28.88 -9.90 20.19
N ASP A 225 28.06 -10.30 19.22
CA ASP A 225 26.60 -10.41 19.35
C ASP A 225 26.21 -11.89 19.52
N LEU A 226 25.80 -12.27 20.73
CA LEU A 226 25.43 -13.63 21.09
C LEU A 226 23.93 -13.72 21.40
N ARG A 227 23.24 -14.63 20.71
CA ARG A 227 21.81 -14.90 20.92
C ARG A 227 21.62 -16.32 21.41
N ASP A 228 20.85 -16.46 22.47
CA ASP A 228 20.59 -17.74 23.14
C ASP A 228 21.91 -18.50 23.40
N ALA A 229 22.82 -17.84 24.11
CA ALA A 229 24.17 -18.33 24.34
C ALA A 229 24.22 -19.33 25.50
N GLY A 230 24.83 -20.48 25.24
CA GLY A 230 25.20 -21.45 26.27
C GLY A 230 26.48 -21.08 27.03
N VAL A 231 26.75 -21.76 28.13
CA VAL A 231 27.84 -21.43 29.07
C VAL A 231 29.22 -21.41 28.40
N ASN A 232 29.45 -22.32 27.45
CA ASN A 232 30.71 -22.45 26.73
C ASN A 232 30.98 -21.24 25.81
N ALA A 233 29.94 -20.71 25.15
CA ALA A 233 30.08 -19.54 24.29
C ALA A 233 30.41 -18.27 25.11
N ILE A 234 29.72 -18.09 26.24
CA ILE A 234 29.98 -16.99 27.18
C ILE A 234 31.41 -17.10 27.74
N SER A 235 31.80 -18.28 28.21
CA SER A 235 33.13 -18.54 28.78
C SER A 235 34.26 -18.37 27.77
N ALA A 236 34.06 -18.80 26.52
CA ALA A 236 35.06 -18.61 25.47
C ALA A 236 35.27 -17.12 25.13
N LEU A 237 34.20 -16.32 25.20
CA LEU A 237 34.25 -14.89 24.91
C LEU A 237 34.85 -14.07 26.05
N LEU A 238 34.33 -14.24 27.27
CA LEU A 238 34.66 -13.42 28.45
C LEU A 238 35.76 -14.02 29.34
N GLY A 239 36.13 -15.28 29.11
CA GLY A 239 36.95 -16.06 30.03
C GLY A 239 36.10 -16.76 31.10
N ASN A 240 36.76 -17.53 31.96
CA ASN A 240 36.16 -18.25 33.08
C ASN A 240 37.05 -18.10 34.33
N GLU A 241 36.78 -18.84 35.39
CA GLU A 241 37.53 -18.77 36.66
C GLU A 241 39.01 -19.13 36.52
N LYS A 242 39.37 -19.96 35.53
CA LYS A 242 40.76 -20.39 35.29
C LYS A 242 41.54 -19.37 34.47
N SER A 243 40.86 -18.57 33.63
CA SER A 243 41.52 -17.63 32.73
C SER A 243 40.58 -16.52 32.25
N HIS A 244 41.04 -15.27 32.39
CA HIS A 244 40.39 -14.08 31.82
C HIS A 244 40.66 -13.89 30.32
N LYS A 245 41.53 -14.72 29.70
CA LYS A 245 42.02 -14.52 28.32
C LYS A 245 41.08 -15.09 27.25
N GLY A 246 39.80 -14.74 27.34
CA GLY A 246 38.80 -15.08 26.32
C GLY A 246 39.03 -14.32 24.99
N THR A 247 38.17 -14.58 24.01
CA THR A 247 38.19 -13.91 22.69
C THR A 247 38.19 -12.39 22.82
N LEU A 248 37.41 -11.84 23.76
CA LEU A 248 37.36 -10.39 24.00
C LEU A 248 38.73 -9.86 24.42
N PHE A 249 39.38 -10.48 25.41
CA PHE A 249 40.72 -10.07 25.86
C PHE A 249 41.73 -10.02 24.71
N ASN A 250 41.72 -11.05 23.85
CA ASN A 250 42.65 -11.17 22.72
C ASN A 250 42.40 -10.13 21.62
N ALA A 251 41.18 -9.61 21.50
CA ALA A 251 40.82 -8.60 20.50
C ALA A 251 41.26 -7.17 20.90
N LEU A 252 41.47 -6.91 22.19
CA LEU A 252 41.69 -5.57 22.72
C LEU A 252 43.13 -5.09 22.54
N ARG A 253 43.28 -3.79 22.28
CA ARG A 253 44.58 -3.09 22.26
C ARG A 253 44.72 -2.26 23.53
N LYS A 254 45.83 -2.47 24.24
CA LYS A 254 46.10 -1.83 25.53
C LYS A 254 45.87 -0.32 25.51
N GLY A 255 44.92 0.15 26.31
CA GLY A 255 44.61 1.58 26.53
C GLY A 255 43.93 2.29 25.35
N GLN A 256 43.49 1.56 24.32
CA GLN A 256 42.92 2.15 23.09
C GLN A 256 41.43 1.86 22.90
N SER A 257 40.88 0.92 23.67
CA SER A 257 39.53 0.38 23.49
C SER A 257 38.69 0.67 24.73
N ASP A 258 37.50 1.25 24.55
CA ASP A 258 36.45 1.16 25.56
C ASP A 258 35.67 -0.14 25.32
N VAL A 259 35.11 -0.72 26.39
CA VAL A 259 34.35 -1.96 26.33
C VAL A 259 32.97 -1.75 26.94
N ILE A 260 31.92 -2.13 26.20
CA ILE A 260 30.56 -2.23 26.72
C ILE A 260 30.15 -3.69 26.78
N VAL A 261 29.65 -4.15 27.92
CA VAL A 261 29.02 -5.46 28.05
C VAL A 261 27.55 -5.25 28.37
N TYR A 262 26.69 -5.83 27.56
CA TYR A 262 25.25 -5.79 27.73
C TYR A 262 24.69 -7.22 27.79
N TYR A 263 23.87 -7.50 28.79
CA TYR A 263 23.17 -8.76 28.95
C TYR A 263 21.67 -8.51 29.15
N SER A 264 20.82 -9.23 28.41
CA SER A 264 19.39 -9.36 28.70
C SER A 264 19.00 -10.84 28.72
N GLY A 265 18.39 -11.27 29.81
CA GLY A 265 18.04 -12.67 30.04
C GLY A 265 17.76 -12.95 31.52
N HIS A 266 17.63 -14.22 31.86
CA HIS A 266 17.51 -14.64 33.26
C HIS A 266 18.84 -14.50 34.00
N GLY A 267 18.77 -14.01 35.23
CA GLY A 267 19.78 -14.21 36.24
C GLY A 267 19.17 -15.02 37.39
N VAL A 268 20.03 -15.68 38.16
CA VAL A 268 19.61 -16.48 39.31
C VAL A 268 20.65 -16.33 40.42
N PRO A 269 20.23 -16.40 41.70
CA PRO A 269 21.17 -16.52 42.80
C PRO A 269 21.67 -17.96 42.90
N GLY A 270 22.92 -18.15 43.30
CA GLY A 270 23.37 -19.43 43.82
C GLY A 270 22.59 -19.78 45.08
N LEU A 271 22.23 -21.04 45.21
CA LEU A 271 21.50 -21.58 46.36
C LEU A 271 22.40 -21.80 47.58
N GLU A 272 23.69 -22.04 47.37
CA GLU A 272 24.68 -22.24 48.44
C GLU A 272 25.47 -20.98 48.76
N ASP A 273 25.91 -20.24 47.74
CA ASP A 273 26.82 -19.09 47.91
C ASP A 273 26.14 -17.72 47.88
N GLU A 274 24.84 -17.69 47.54
CA GLU A 274 24.01 -16.48 47.37
C GLU A 274 24.59 -15.48 46.35
N ARG A 275 25.47 -15.93 45.45
CA ARG A 275 26.10 -15.07 44.45
C ARG A 275 25.23 -14.96 43.19
N PRO A 276 25.30 -13.83 42.47
CA PRO A 276 24.56 -13.68 41.23
C PRO A 276 25.23 -14.43 40.06
N TYR A 277 24.43 -15.19 39.31
CA TYR A 277 24.81 -15.87 38.09
C TYR A 277 23.95 -15.39 36.91
N LEU A 278 24.58 -15.13 35.76
CA LEU A 278 23.86 -15.06 34.50
C LEU A 278 23.48 -16.48 34.10
N LEU A 279 22.22 -16.74 33.75
CA LEU A 279 21.78 -18.07 33.34
C LEU A 279 21.98 -18.23 31.81
N PRO A 280 22.87 -19.11 31.36
CA PRO A 280 22.99 -19.46 29.94
C PRO A 280 21.77 -20.27 29.49
N VAL A 281 21.51 -20.38 28.18
CA VAL A 281 20.29 -21.08 27.70
C VAL A 281 20.31 -22.59 27.92
N ASP A 282 21.48 -23.16 28.21
CA ASP A 282 21.70 -24.55 28.58
C ASP A 282 21.88 -24.74 30.11
N GLY A 283 21.71 -23.67 30.90
CA GLY A 283 21.86 -23.69 32.35
C GLY A 283 20.64 -24.23 33.10
N ASP A 284 20.89 -24.82 34.27
CA ASP A 284 19.87 -25.23 35.24
C ASP A 284 19.80 -24.20 36.38
N PRO A 285 18.66 -23.49 36.57
CA PRO A 285 18.53 -22.50 37.63
C PRO A 285 18.66 -23.08 39.05
N ASN A 286 18.50 -24.39 39.25
CA ASN A 286 18.66 -25.05 40.54
C ASN A 286 20.12 -25.47 40.82
N SER A 287 21.00 -25.32 39.83
CA SER A 287 22.42 -25.70 39.90
C SER A 287 23.28 -24.58 39.29
N ALA A 288 22.96 -23.33 39.65
CA ALA A 288 23.54 -22.13 39.05
C ALA A 288 25.07 -22.03 39.26
N GLU A 289 25.56 -22.53 40.38
CA GLU A 289 26.98 -22.59 40.73
C GLU A 289 27.79 -23.49 39.78
N ILE A 290 27.13 -24.46 39.14
CA ILE A 290 27.76 -25.41 38.22
C ILE A 290 27.51 -25.01 36.77
N THR A 291 26.29 -24.60 36.45
CA THR A 291 25.83 -24.41 35.06
C THR A 291 25.66 -22.95 34.65
N GLY A 292 25.65 -22.03 35.62
CA GLY A 292 25.57 -20.60 35.42
C GLY A 292 26.93 -19.95 35.12
N TYR A 293 26.89 -18.71 34.67
CA TYR A 293 28.09 -17.87 34.53
C TYR A 293 28.13 -16.83 35.65
N SER A 294 29.06 -17.00 36.59
CA SER A 294 29.19 -16.12 37.76
C SER A 294 29.46 -14.66 37.37
N VAL A 295 28.66 -13.73 37.90
CA VAL A 295 28.87 -12.29 37.73
C VAL A 295 30.17 -11.84 38.40
N ASP A 296 30.59 -12.49 39.49
CA ASP A 296 31.89 -12.24 40.13
C ASP A 296 33.03 -12.56 39.17
N THR A 297 32.97 -13.72 38.51
CA THR A 297 33.94 -14.15 37.49
C THR A 297 33.94 -13.20 36.31
N MET A 298 32.76 -12.77 35.85
CA MET A 298 32.65 -11.75 34.83
C MET A 298 33.38 -10.46 35.22
N TYR A 299 33.08 -9.89 36.40
CA TYR A 299 33.71 -8.65 36.85
C TYR A 299 35.21 -8.79 37.06
N ALA A 300 35.66 -9.92 37.62
CA ALA A 300 37.09 -10.20 37.79
C ALA A 300 37.81 -10.26 36.44
N ASN A 301 37.24 -10.95 35.45
CA ASN A 301 37.84 -11.05 34.12
C ASN A 301 37.82 -9.72 33.36
N LEU A 302 36.69 -8.99 33.43
CA LEU A 302 36.55 -7.68 32.81
C LEU A 302 37.53 -6.65 33.41
N ALA A 303 37.78 -6.69 34.71
CA ALA A 303 38.77 -5.82 35.38
C ALA A 303 40.22 -6.08 34.92
N MET A 304 40.50 -7.26 34.35
CA MET A 304 41.82 -7.63 33.82
C MET A 304 41.98 -7.31 32.34
N LEU A 305 40.93 -6.83 31.66
CA LEU A 305 41.02 -6.44 30.26
C LEU A 305 41.98 -5.26 30.08
N PRO A 306 42.79 -5.24 29.01
CA PRO A 306 43.64 -4.10 28.67
C PRO A 306 42.82 -2.94 28.04
N ALA A 307 41.61 -2.70 28.52
CA ALA A 307 40.71 -1.64 28.08
C ALA A 307 41.05 -0.29 28.73
N ARG A 308 40.60 0.81 28.12
CA ARG A 308 40.64 2.15 28.71
C ARG A 308 39.52 2.34 29.74
N SER A 309 38.33 1.82 29.43
CA SER A 309 37.17 1.80 30.32
C SER A 309 36.31 0.57 30.04
N VAL A 310 35.54 0.16 31.05
CA VAL A 310 34.58 -0.93 30.95
C VAL A 310 33.24 -0.48 31.55
N THR A 311 32.17 -0.65 30.79
CA THR A 311 30.80 -0.37 31.22
C THR A 311 29.96 -1.63 31.06
N VAL A 312 29.23 -2.01 32.10
CA VAL A 312 28.39 -3.20 32.15
C VAL A 312 26.94 -2.81 32.40
N PHE A 313 26.04 -3.34 31.57
CA PHE A 313 24.59 -3.19 31.68
C PHE A 313 23.95 -4.58 31.79
N LEU A 314 23.24 -4.85 32.89
CA LEU A 314 22.60 -6.15 33.13
C LEU A 314 21.08 -5.97 33.27
N ASP A 315 20.33 -6.38 32.24
CA ASP A 315 18.88 -6.53 32.29
C ASP A 315 18.50 -7.95 32.72
N ALA A 316 18.64 -8.20 34.03
CA ALA A 316 18.38 -9.49 34.65
C ALA A 316 17.92 -9.33 36.11
N CYS A 317 17.02 -10.23 36.54
CA CYS A 317 16.71 -10.44 37.96
C CYS A 317 17.76 -11.37 38.57
N PHE A 318 18.10 -11.21 39.85
CA PHE A 318 18.93 -12.18 40.58
C PHE A 318 18.22 -12.73 41.83
N SER A 319 16.90 -12.55 41.90
CA SER A 319 16.04 -12.98 43.02
C SER A 319 15.64 -14.45 42.95
N GLY A 320 15.86 -15.13 41.81
CA GLY A 320 15.34 -16.47 41.53
C GLY A 320 13.92 -16.46 40.96
N GLU A 321 13.36 -15.27 40.71
CA GLU A 321 12.05 -15.07 40.08
C GLU A 321 12.19 -14.45 38.69
N SER A 322 11.19 -14.69 37.85
CA SER A 322 11.03 -14.06 36.55
C SER A 322 9.63 -13.48 36.38
N GLU A 323 9.44 -12.64 35.36
CA GLU A 323 8.12 -12.13 34.94
C GLU A 323 7.09 -13.27 34.72
N LYS A 324 7.57 -14.47 34.33
CA LYS A 324 6.74 -15.66 34.06
C LYS A 324 6.67 -16.66 35.23
N GLY A 325 7.11 -16.26 36.42
CA GLY A 325 7.09 -17.08 37.63
C GLY A 325 8.49 -17.48 38.11
N MET A 326 8.52 -18.33 39.13
CA MET A 326 9.76 -18.73 39.80
C MET A 326 10.65 -19.58 38.89
N LEU A 327 11.95 -19.30 38.92
CA LEU A 327 12.97 -20.06 38.18
C LEU A 327 13.56 -21.17 39.04
N VAL A 328 13.72 -20.92 40.34
CA VAL A 328 14.34 -21.85 41.28
C VAL A 328 13.28 -22.56 42.09
N SER A 329 13.31 -23.90 42.09
CA SER A 329 12.29 -24.74 42.74
C SER A 329 12.25 -24.57 44.26
N SER A 330 13.39 -24.27 44.87
CA SER A 330 13.56 -24.00 46.31
C SER A 330 13.11 -22.60 46.76
N ALA A 331 12.74 -21.71 45.82
CA ALA A 331 12.33 -20.33 46.14
C ALA A 331 10.88 -20.22 46.66
N SER A 332 10.15 -21.34 46.77
CA SER A 332 8.84 -21.36 47.44
C SER A 332 9.05 -21.12 48.94
N GLY A 333 9.11 -19.85 49.37
CA GLY A 333 9.13 -19.43 50.77
C GLY A 333 10.48 -18.98 51.34
N ILE A 334 11.59 -19.01 50.59
CA ILE A 334 12.88 -18.44 51.00
C ILE A 334 13.31 -17.42 49.94
N SER A 335 13.23 -16.13 50.29
CA SER A 335 13.76 -15.06 49.44
C SER A 335 15.27 -15.01 49.62
N VAL A 336 16.02 -15.44 48.61
CA VAL A 336 17.48 -15.30 48.59
C VAL A 336 17.80 -13.86 48.17
N ASN A 337 18.56 -13.15 49.00
CA ASN A 337 19.02 -11.80 48.65
C ASN A 337 20.43 -11.90 48.04
N PRO A 338 20.59 -11.74 46.72
CA PRO A 338 21.86 -11.90 46.05
C PRO A 338 22.90 -10.88 46.55
N LYS A 339 24.10 -11.36 46.85
CA LYS A 339 25.24 -10.52 47.24
C LYS A 339 25.95 -10.00 45.99
N MET A 340 25.54 -8.83 45.52
CA MET A 340 26.16 -8.21 44.35
C MET A 340 27.65 -7.92 44.60
N PRO A 341 28.58 -8.41 43.74
CA PRO A 341 30.01 -8.20 43.93
C PRO A 341 30.41 -6.73 43.81
N SER A 342 31.47 -6.36 44.54
CA SER A 342 32.16 -5.10 44.29
C SER A 342 32.98 -5.22 42.99
N SER A 343 32.71 -4.38 41.98
CA SER A 343 33.59 -4.28 40.81
C SER A 343 34.98 -3.77 41.23
N LYS A 344 36.04 -4.36 40.66
CA LYS A 344 37.44 -3.92 40.82
C LYS A 344 37.81 -2.99 39.66
N GLY A 345 38.58 -1.93 39.94
CA GLY A 345 39.02 -0.94 38.94
C GLY A 345 37.96 0.12 38.57
N GLN A 346 38.22 0.91 37.53
CA GLN A 346 37.32 1.95 37.03
C GLN A 346 36.22 1.37 36.11
N MET A 347 35.44 0.42 36.63
CA MET A 347 34.31 -0.21 35.91
C MET A 347 32.99 0.43 36.33
N ILE A 348 32.16 0.74 35.33
CA ILE A 348 30.77 1.19 35.54
C ILE A 348 29.85 -0.02 35.44
N VAL A 349 28.92 -0.13 36.37
CA VAL A 349 27.92 -1.20 36.39
C VAL A 349 26.54 -0.58 36.60
N ILE A 350 25.59 -0.94 35.74
CA ILE A 350 24.17 -0.64 35.92
C ILE A 350 23.36 -1.93 35.76
N THR A 351 22.52 -2.27 36.75
CA THR A 351 21.63 -3.44 36.68
C THR A 351 20.17 -3.03 36.82
N ALA A 352 19.27 -3.80 36.21
CA ALA A 352 17.84 -3.51 36.14
C ALA A 352 17.11 -3.48 37.49
N ALA A 353 17.64 -4.18 38.48
CA ALA A 353 17.04 -4.38 39.79
C ALA A 353 18.11 -4.49 40.88
N GLN A 354 17.75 -4.11 42.11
CA GLN A 354 18.58 -4.24 43.31
C GLN A 354 18.13 -5.45 44.16
N GLY A 355 19.09 -6.18 44.73
CA GLY A 355 18.82 -7.28 45.65
C GLY A 355 17.84 -8.31 45.08
N ASN A 356 16.77 -8.59 45.81
CA ASN A 356 15.71 -9.53 45.43
C ASN A 356 14.58 -8.92 44.58
N GLN A 357 14.74 -7.70 44.05
CA GLN A 357 13.72 -7.07 43.22
C GLN A 357 13.62 -7.73 41.83
N LEU A 358 12.41 -7.69 41.26
CA LEU A 358 12.14 -8.22 39.91
C LEU A 358 12.39 -7.13 38.85
N ALA A 359 13.11 -7.49 37.78
CA ALA A 359 13.22 -6.71 36.56
C ALA A 359 11.99 -6.96 35.67
N SER A 360 11.19 -5.91 35.47
CA SER A 360 9.91 -5.98 34.75
C SER A 360 10.08 -5.85 33.24
N TRP A 361 9.10 -6.33 32.48
CA TRP A 361 8.99 -6.08 31.04
C TRP A 361 7.97 -4.98 30.73
N ASP A 362 8.18 -4.25 29.63
CA ASP A 362 7.19 -3.36 29.03
C ASP A 362 6.67 -3.95 27.70
N PRO A 363 5.50 -4.63 27.71
CA PRO A 363 4.93 -5.22 26.50
C PRO A 363 4.53 -4.21 25.43
N LYS A 364 4.23 -2.95 25.80
CA LYS A 364 3.89 -1.91 24.82
C LYS A 364 5.13 -1.46 24.07
N ALA A 365 6.24 -1.28 24.79
CA ALA A 365 7.54 -0.98 24.19
C ALA A 365 8.18 -2.21 23.53
N ARG A 366 7.75 -3.42 23.89
CA ARG A 366 8.36 -4.71 23.50
C ARG A 366 9.82 -4.82 23.93
N HIS A 367 10.12 -4.31 25.12
CA HIS A 367 11.45 -4.26 25.73
C HIS A 367 11.39 -4.63 27.21
N GLY A 368 12.52 -5.00 27.80
CA GLY A 368 12.71 -4.92 29.25
C GLY A 368 12.49 -3.48 29.73
N LEU A 369 11.85 -3.28 30.88
CA LEU A 369 11.58 -1.94 31.42
C LEU A 369 12.90 -1.18 31.62
N PHE A 370 13.91 -1.87 32.14
CA PHE A 370 15.24 -1.31 32.31
C PHE A 370 15.85 -0.94 30.97
N THR A 371 15.88 -1.84 29.98
CA THR A 371 16.47 -1.54 28.67
C THR A 371 15.79 -0.36 27.98
N LYS A 372 14.47 -0.30 28.00
CA LYS A 372 13.71 0.84 27.45
C LYS A 372 14.16 2.15 28.10
N HIS A 373 14.14 2.23 29.43
CA HIS A 373 14.48 3.46 30.13
C HIS A 373 15.97 3.79 30.08
N LEU A 374 16.86 2.80 30.08
CA LEU A 374 18.29 3.00 29.90
C LEU A 374 18.57 3.61 28.52
N LEU A 375 17.93 3.11 27.46
CA LEU A 375 18.09 3.66 26.11
C LEU A 375 17.50 5.07 26.00
N ASP A 376 16.36 5.36 26.61
CA ASP A 376 15.81 6.72 26.67
C ASP A 376 16.80 7.68 27.35
N ALA A 377 17.33 7.29 28.51
CA ALA A 377 18.32 8.05 29.26
C ALA A 377 19.57 8.34 28.41
N LEU A 378 20.14 7.30 27.81
CA LEU A 378 21.33 7.39 26.96
C LEU A 378 21.10 8.17 25.66
N ASN A 379 19.86 8.25 25.16
CA ASN A 379 19.52 9.05 23.99
C ASN A 379 19.24 10.54 24.32
N GLY A 380 19.28 10.91 25.61
CA GLY A 380 19.28 12.30 26.04
C GLY A 380 18.18 12.69 27.02
N GLU A 381 17.23 11.80 27.36
CA GLU A 381 16.19 12.13 28.35
C GLU A 381 16.81 12.46 29.72
N ALA A 382 17.92 11.79 30.07
CA ALA A 382 18.66 12.05 31.30
C ALA A 382 19.38 13.42 31.31
N ASP A 383 19.73 13.99 30.15
CA ASP A 383 20.31 15.35 30.02
C ASP A 383 19.21 16.45 30.03
N SER A 384 17.92 16.09 30.04
CA SER A 384 16.86 17.09 30.10
C SER A 384 16.92 17.91 31.40
N ARG A 385 16.37 19.13 31.40
CA ARG A 385 16.36 20.00 32.58
C ARG A 385 15.74 19.38 33.83
N LYS A 386 14.91 18.33 33.67
CA LYS A 386 14.28 17.63 34.80
C LYS A 386 15.28 16.75 35.55
N TYR A 387 16.20 16.10 34.84
CA TYR A 387 17.08 15.05 35.40
C TYR A 387 18.57 15.44 35.39
N GLY A 388 18.95 16.35 34.50
CA GLY A 388 20.33 16.74 34.24
C GLY A 388 20.50 18.22 33.93
N ASN A 389 21.63 18.56 33.31
CA ASN A 389 22.07 19.95 33.17
C ASN A 389 21.88 20.54 31.76
N SER A 390 21.40 19.75 30.79
CA SER A 390 21.16 20.15 29.40
C SER A 390 22.40 20.61 28.64
N ASP A 391 23.59 20.11 29.02
CA ASP A 391 24.88 20.41 28.40
C ASP A 391 25.18 19.57 27.14
N GLY A 392 24.28 18.65 26.78
CA GLY A 392 24.41 17.79 25.61
C GLY A 392 25.28 16.55 25.85
N LYS A 393 25.64 16.26 27.10
CA LYS A 393 26.33 15.02 27.50
C LYS A 393 25.46 14.30 28.52
N VAL A 394 25.48 12.97 28.47
CA VAL A 394 24.75 12.16 29.43
C VAL A 394 25.75 11.53 30.38
N SER A 395 25.76 11.99 31.63
CA SER A 395 26.59 11.46 32.71
C SER A 395 25.93 10.28 33.44
N LEU A 396 26.73 9.50 34.17
CA LEU A 396 26.22 8.39 34.99
C LEU A 396 25.26 8.87 36.08
N SER A 397 25.52 10.03 36.69
CA SER A 397 24.62 10.62 37.69
C SER A 397 23.28 11.02 37.10
N GLU A 398 23.26 11.56 35.88
CA GLU A 398 22.02 11.92 35.20
C GLU A 398 21.20 10.69 34.82
N ILE A 399 21.86 9.62 34.36
CA ILE A 399 21.20 8.33 34.11
C ILE A 399 20.61 7.78 35.41
N GLN A 400 21.37 7.83 36.52
CA GLN A 400 20.87 7.38 37.81
C GLN A 400 19.63 8.18 38.24
N ASN A 401 19.67 9.51 38.17
CA ASN A 401 18.52 10.36 38.50
C ASN A 401 17.28 10.02 37.66
N TYR A 402 17.46 9.81 36.36
CA TYR A 402 16.38 9.44 35.46
C TYR A 402 15.79 8.06 35.80
N LEU A 403 16.63 7.06 36.07
CA LEU A 403 16.18 5.71 36.40
C LEU A 403 15.49 5.67 37.78
N ASP A 404 16.03 6.37 38.78
CA ASP A 404 15.49 6.41 40.14
C ASP A 404 14.13 7.12 40.22
N ASP A 405 13.88 8.09 39.33
CA ASP A 405 12.57 8.76 39.21
C ASP A 405 11.66 8.02 38.24
N GLU A 406 11.95 8.07 36.94
CA GLU A 406 10.99 7.68 35.89
C GLU A 406 10.81 6.17 35.78
N MET A 407 11.90 5.39 35.72
CA MET A 407 11.79 3.94 35.60
C MET A 407 11.13 3.34 36.86
N THR A 408 11.56 3.77 38.05
CA THR A 408 10.95 3.29 39.30
C THR A 408 9.50 3.77 39.45
N TYR A 409 9.15 4.98 39.00
CA TYR A 409 7.75 5.42 38.94
C TYR A 409 6.91 4.52 38.03
N GLN A 410 7.37 4.25 36.81
CA GLN A 410 6.66 3.38 35.87
C GLN A 410 6.50 1.96 36.41
N ALA A 411 7.56 1.40 37.01
CA ALA A 411 7.55 0.10 37.69
C ALA A 411 6.38 -0.01 38.70
N ARG A 412 6.22 1.01 39.55
CA ARG A 412 5.15 1.08 40.55
C ARG A 412 3.78 1.35 39.93
N ALA A 413 3.67 2.33 39.04
CA ALA A 413 2.41 2.80 38.50
C ALA A 413 1.73 1.76 37.60
N THR A 414 2.53 1.05 36.78
CA THR A 414 2.00 0.14 35.76
C THR A 414 2.00 -1.31 36.23
N TRP A 415 3.05 -1.77 36.92
CA TRP A 415 3.22 -3.18 37.31
C TRP A 415 3.09 -3.44 38.81
N LYS A 416 2.89 -2.38 39.63
CA LYS A 416 2.81 -2.47 41.10
C LYS A 416 4.03 -3.17 41.71
N ARG A 417 5.20 -3.01 41.08
CA ARG A 417 6.47 -3.60 41.55
C ARG A 417 7.40 -2.55 42.12
N GLN A 418 8.23 -2.98 43.05
CA GLN A 418 9.40 -2.23 43.45
C GLN A 418 10.57 -2.65 42.56
N GLN A 419 11.08 -1.72 41.76
CA GLN A 419 12.24 -1.95 40.90
C GLN A 419 13.09 -0.69 40.87
N ASN A 420 14.29 -0.78 41.43
CA ASN A 420 15.30 0.25 41.47
C ASN A 420 16.52 -0.25 40.71
N ALA A 421 17.10 0.58 39.85
CA ALA A 421 18.35 0.22 39.18
C ALA A 421 19.48 0.23 40.21
N TYR A 422 20.42 -0.71 40.13
CA TYR A 422 21.69 -0.58 40.84
C TYR A 422 22.66 0.18 39.95
N VAL A 423 23.28 1.25 40.46
CA VAL A 423 24.28 2.04 39.73
C VAL A 423 25.58 2.09 40.53
N ARG A 424 26.70 1.80 39.88
CA ARG A 424 28.05 1.91 40.46
C ARG A 424 29.02 2.51 39.44
N GLY A 425 29.79 3.50 39.87
CA GLY A 425 30.81 4.16 39.06
C GLY A 425 31.00 5.63 39.46
N SER A 426 31.89 6.34 38.76
CA SER A 426 32.01 7.79 38.95
C SER A 426 30.85 8.50 38.28
N GLY A 427 30.07 9.25 39.06
CA GLY A 427 28.88 9.99 38.59
C GLY A 427 29.16 10.96 37.43
N SER A 428 30.36 11.56 37.40
CA SER A 428 30.81 12.47 36.34
C SER A 428 31.20 11.78 35.03
N THR A 429 31.15 10.44 34.96
CA THR A 429 31.53 9.72 33.74
C THR A 429 30.47 9.91 32.67
N ILE A 430 30.90 10.35 31.49
CA ILE A 430 30.02 10.54 30.34
C ILE A 430 29.86 9.22 29.59
N LEU A 431 28.62 8.76 29.43
CA LEU A 431 28.28 7.51 28.73
C LEU A 431 27.77 7.74 27.31
N SER A 432 27.20 8.91 27.01
CA SER A 432 26.82 9.29 25.65
C SER A 432 26.79 10.80 25.47
N THR A 433 26.69 11.25 24.22
CA THR A 433 26.52 12.67 23.85
C THR A 433 25.28 12.83 23.00
N VAL A 434 24.51 13.88 23.28
CA VAL A 434 23.27 14.20 22.58
C VAL A 434 23.58 15.17 21.45
N PHE A 435 23.35 14.71 20.23
CA PHE A 435 23.47 15.50 19.02
C PHE A 435 22.17 16.26 18.79
N ARG A 436 22.16 17.57 19.11
CA ARG A 436 21.03 18.43 18.78
C ARG A 436 21.21 18.89 17.34
N VAL A 437 20.42 18.31 16.44
CA VAL A 437 20.33 18.83 15.07
C VAL A 437 19.77 20.26 15.17
N PRO A 438 20.52 21.28 14.71
CA PRO A 438 20.13 22.68 14.83
C PRO A 438 18.85 23.04 14.06
#